data_AF-A0A916RAN2-F1
#
_entry.id   AF-A0A916RAN2-F1
#
_cell.length_a   1.000
_cell.length_b   1.000
_cell.length_c   1.000
_cell.angle_alpha   90.00
_cell.angle_beta   90.00
_cell.angle_gamma   90.00
#
_symmetry.space_group_name_H-M   'P 1'
#
loop_
_entity.id
_entity.type
_entity.pdbx_description
1 polymer ?
#
loop_
_entity_poly.entity_id
_entity_poly.type
_entity_poly.pdbx_seq_one_letter_code
_entity_poly.pdbx_strand_id
1 'polypeptide(L)'
;MMTDLKLLALDSEDLDVLSAHTQDAVVRVGDMGYAKADRRFVLLMNRYAWEAGDKRGRGQRKRAGLHFNFVNSAHADGIDLKARDGVLELLAVRFEEGEAPSGQVLLTFAGGGTVRLDVECLEARLRDLGGTWAAKAQPNHDLD
;
A
#
# COMPACT_ATOMS: atom_id res chain seq x y z
N MET A 1 -7.27 -15.98 -17.33
CA MET A 1 -7.49 -15.02 -16.24
C MET A 1 -6.24 -15.02 -15.38
N MET A 2 -5.66 -13.86 -15.07
CA MET A 2 -4.58 -13.78 -14.09
C MET A 2 -5.18 -13.96 -12.70
N THR A 3 -4.59 -14.86 -11.92
CA THR A 3 -4.99 -15.18 -10.56
C THR A 3 -4.92 -13.93 -9.67
N ASP A 4 -5.84 -13.83 -8.71
CA ASP A 4 -5.79 -12.80 -7.67
C ASP A 4 -4.51 -12.95 -6.84
N LEU A 5 -3.74 -11.86 -6.73
CA LEU A 5 -2.51 -11.81 -5.96
C LEU A 5 -2.82 -11.87 -4.46
N LYS A 6 -2.03 -12.68 -3.74
CA LYS A 6 -2.02 -12.74 -2.28
C LYS A 6 -0.56 -12.78 -1.83
N LEU A 7 -0.13 -11.79 -1.06
CA LEU A 7 1.21 -11.71 -0.50
C LEU A 7 1.12 -11.59 1.02
N LEU A 8 2.10 -12.17 1.69
CA LEU A 8 2.40 -12.00 3.11
C LEU A 8 3.84 -11.53 3.17
N ALA A 9 4.11 -10.49 3.96
CA ALA A 9 5.46 -10.06 4.27
C ALA A 9 5.71 -10.15 5.77
N LEU A 10 6.75 -10.89 6.15
CA LEU A 10 7.21 -11.07 7.53
C LEU A 10 8.60 -10.49 7.78
N ASP A 11 9.31 -10.13 6.71
CA ASP A 11 10.60 -9.46 6.74
C ASP A 11 10.68 -8.33 5.69
N SER A 12 11.80 -7.62 5.65
CA SER A 12 12.02 -6.51 4.73
C SER A 12 12.08 -6.94 3.26
N GLU A 13 12.61 -8.13 2.96
CA GLU A 13 12.73 -8.62 1.58
C GLU A 13 11.35 -8.93 1.00
N ASP A 14 10.47 -9.57 1.78
CA ASP A 14 9.09 -9.78 1.39
C ASP A 14 8.35 -8.44 1.22
N LEU A 15 8.65 -7.47 2.10
CA LEU A 15 8.02 -6.14 2.04
C LEU A 15 8.43 -5.38 0.79
N ASP A 16 9.66 -5.53 0.31
CA ASP A 16 10.11 -4.94 -0.95
C ASP A 16 9.31 -5.48 -2.14
N VAL A 17 9.03 -6.78 -2.16
CA VAL A 17 8.15 -7.40 -3.18
C VAL A 17 6.73 -6.82 -3.09
N LEU A 18 6.18 -6.73 -1.88
CA LEU A 18 4.84 -6.15 -1.66
C LEU A 18 4.80 -4.67 -2.09
N SER A 19 5.83 -3.90 -1.76
CA SER A 19 5.99 -2.49 -2.11
C SER A 19 5.97 -2.32 -3.63
N ALA A 20 6.76 -3.12 -4.37
CA ALA A 20 6.76 -3.12 -5.83
C ALA A 20 5.37 -3.43 -6.43
N HIS A 21 4.63 -4.38 -5.85
CA HIS A 21 3.27 -4.72 -6.31
C HIS A 21 2.20 -3.67 -5.98
N THR A 22 2.48 -2.77 -5.04
CA THR A 22 1.55 -1.73 -4.58
C THR A 22 1.96 -0.32 -5.00
N GLN A 23 3.11 -0.16 -5.66
CA GLN A 23 3.52 1.08 -6.29
C GLN A 23 2.44 1.59 -7.26
N ASP A 24 2.20 2.90 -7.24
CA ASP A 24 1.19 3.64 -8.01
C ASP A 24 -0.25 3.23 -7.70
N ALA A 25 -0.45 2.57 -6.56
CA ALA A 25 -1.78 2.28 -6.09
C ALA A 25 -2.48 3.58 -5.68
N VAL A 26 -3.68 3.75 -6.22
CA VAL A 26 -4.53 4.88 -5.88
C VAL A 26 -5.38 4.53 -4.66
N VAL A 27 -5.27 5.35 -3.62
CA VAL A 27 -5.93 5.19 -2.33
C VAL A 27 -6.78 6.42 -2.05
N ARG A 28 -8.02 6.24 -1.60
CA ARG A 28 -8.78 7.38 -1.05
C ARG A 28 -8.43 7.53 0.41
N VAL A 29 -8.33 8.77 0.92
CA VAL A 29 -8.19 9.04 2.36
C VAL A 29 -9.33 8.34 3.13
N GLY A 30 -10.52 8.35 2.52
CA GLY A 30 -11.72 7.59 2.87
C GLY A 30 -11.50 6.12 3.20
N ASP A 31 -10.61 5.49 2.45
CA ASP A 31 -10.42 4.05 2.38
C ASP A 31 -9.28 3.55 3.29
N MET A 32 -8.67 4.43 4.09
CA MET A 32 -7.71 4.09 5.14
C MET A 32 -8.37 4.05 6.54
N GLY A 33 -7.90 3.15 7.40
CA GLY A 33 -8.40 3.06 8.77
C GLY A 33 -7.45 2.34 9.72
N TYR A 34 -7.42 2.79 10.98
CA TYR A 34 -6.72 2.12 12.08
C TYR A 34 -7.72 1.60 13.12
N ALA A 35 -7.86 0.28 13.19
CA ALA A 35 -8.64 -0.40 14.21
C ALA A 35 -7.76 -0.65 15.44
N LYS A 36 -7.71 0.32 16.36
CA LYS A 36 -6.84 0.26 17.55
C LYS A 36 -7.08 -0.98 18.44
N ALA A 37 -8.33 -1.39 18.60
CA ALA A 37 -8.68 -2.58 19.39
C ALA A 37 -8.10 -3.87 18.78
N ASP A 38 -8.06 -3.95 17.45
CA ASP A 38 -7.52 -5.10 16.71
C ASP A 38 -6.03 -4.94 16.39
N ARG A 39 -5.43 -3.80 16.77
CA ARG A 39 -4.06 -3.41 16.43
C ARG A 39 -3.75 -3.59 14.94
N ARG A 40 -4.69 -3.15 14.10
CA ARG A 40 -4.66 -3.35 12.65
C ARG A 40 -4.84 -2.05 11.88
N PHE A 41 -3.91 -1.74 10.98
CA PHE A 41 -4.08 -0.70 9.98
C PHE A 41 -4.50 -1.33 8.65
N VAL A 42 -5.46 -0.72 7.96
CA VAL A 42 -5.98 -1.18 6.67
C VAL A 42 -6.05 -0.04 5.67
N LEU A 43 -5.81 -0.35 4.40
CA LEU A 43 -6.19 0.50 3.27
C LEU A 43 -6.78 -0.32 2.12
N LEU A 44 -7.81 0.23 1.48
CA LEU A 44 -8.27 -0.25 0.18
C LEU A 44 -7.67 0.61 -0.92
N MET A 45 -7.22 -0.06 -1.97
CA MET A 45 -6.49 0.56 -3.05
C MET A 45 -6.90 0.05 -4.42
N ASN A 46 -6.55 0.82 -5.44
CA ASN A 46 -6.60 0.41 -6.83
C ASN A 46 -5.16 0.33 -7.35
N ARG A 47 -4.51 -0.82 -7.15
CA ARG A 47 -3.10 -1.03 -7.53
C ARG A 47 -2.97 -1.17 -9.03
N TYR A 48 -1.87 -0.67 -9.58
CA TYR A 48 -1.49 -0.97 -10.95
C TYR A 48 -0.89 -2.39 -11.00
N ALA A 49 -1.39 -3.23 -11.90
CA ALA A 49 -0.95 -4.62 -11.99
C ALA A 49 0.33 -4.73 -12.81
N TRP A 50 1.46 -4.30 -12.22
CA TRP A 50 2.80 -4.33 -12.83
C TRP A 50 3.16 -5.73 -13.36
N GLU A 51 2.69 -6.79 -12.69
CA GLU A 51 2.94 -8.17 -13.07
C GLU A 51 2.20 -8.62 -14.34
N ALA A 52 1.16 -7.88 -14.75
CA ALA A 52 0.33 -8.29 -15.88
C ALA A 52 1.03 -8.07 -17.23
N GLY A 53 2.06 -7.22 -17.25
CA GLY A 53 2.78 -6.78 -18.45
C GLY A 53 1.91 -5.99 -19.43
N ASP A 54 2.55 -5.23 -20.31
CA ASP A 54 1.87 -4.54 -21.40
C ASP A 54 1.67 -5.51 -22.59
N LYS A 55 0.61 -6.31 -22.54
CA LYS A 55 0.24 -7.16 -23.69
C LYS A 55 -0.72 -6.47 -24.66
N ARG A 56 -1.32 -5.30 -24.32
CA ARG A 56 -2.44 -4.67 -25.07
C ARG A 56 -2.64 -3.15 -24.87
N GLY A 57 -1.75 -2.41 -24.21
CA GLY A 57 -1.87 -0.98 -23.95
C GLY A 57 -1.54 -0.57 -22.51
N ARG A 58 -2.24 0.44 -22.00
CA ARG A 58 -1.96 1.18 -20.74
C ARG A 58 -1.90 0.37 -19.42
N GLY A 59 -1.95 -0.96 -19.44
CA GLY A 59 -1.99 -1.84 -18.29
C GLY A 59 -3.37 -2.02 -17.67
N GLN A 60 -3.41 -2.65 -16.49
CA GLN A 60 -4.64 -2.93 -15.75
C GLN A 60 -4.51 -2.43 -14.32
N ARG A 61 -5.64 -2.07 -13.72
CA ARG A 61 -5.74 -1.83 -12.28
C ARG A 61 -6.59 -2.91 -11.63
N LYS A 62 -6.23 -3.24 -10.40
CA LYS A 62 -6.94 -4.21 -9.57
C LYS A 62 -7.36 -3.59 -8.25
N ARG A 63 -8.57 -3.90 -7.79
CA ARG A 63 -9.01 -3.57 -6.43
C ARG A 63 -8.29 -4.51 -5.47
N ALA A 64 -7.57 -3.95 -4.50
CA ALA A 64 -6.83 -4.72 -3.51
C ALA A 64 -7.01 -4.12 -2.12
N GLY A 65 -6.80 -4.95 -1.10
CA GLY A 65 -6.65 -4.53 0.29
C GLY A 65 -5.25 -4.84 0.79
N LEU A 66 -4.64 -3.88 1.48
CA LEU A 66 -3.40 -4.05 2.23
C LEU A 66 -3.70 -3.80 3.71
N HIS A 67 -3.22 -4.68 4.58
CA HIS A 67 -3.27 -4.44 6.01
C HIS A 67 -1.99 -4.84 6.71
N PHE A 68 -1.80 -4.24 7.88
CA PHE A 68 -0.69 -4.49 8.79
C PHE A 68 -1.26 -4.90 10.15
N ASN A 69 -0.72 -5.96 10.74
CA ASN A 69 -1.07 -6.41 12.08
C ASN A 69 -0.05 -5.88 13.10
N PHE A 70 -0.34 -6.05 14.39
CA PHE A 70 0.52 -5.66 15.51
C PHE A 70 0.91 -4.16 15.52
N VAL A 71 0.01 -3.32 15.00
CA VAL A 71 0.19 -1.86 14.94
C VAL A 71 -0.15 -1.25 16.30
N ASN A 72 0.85 -0.65 16.95
CA ASN A 72 0.72 0.06 18.23
C ASN A 72 0.16 1.47 18.04
N SER A 73 0.56 2.15 16.97
CA SER A 73 0.08 3.48 16.62
C SER A 73 0.19 3.72 15.12
N ALA A 74 -0.65 4.63 14.61
CA ALA A 74 -0.62 5.09 13.24
C ALA A 74 -0.63 6.62 13.24
N HIS A 75 0.26 7.23 12.48
CA HIS A 75 0.38 8.68 12.34
C HIS A 75 0.41 9.05 10.85
N ALA A 76 -0.36 10.06 10.46
CA ALA A 76 -0.32 10.61 9.12
C ALA A 76 0.29 12.00 9.17
N ASP A 77 1.22 12.28 8.26
CA ASP A 77 1.83 13.58 8.03
C ASP A 77 1.63 14.00 6.57
N GLY A 78 1.43 15.30 6.32
CA GLY A 78 1.17 15.82 4.97
C GLY A 78 -0.14 15.32 4.31
N ILE A 79 -1.07 14.73 5.07
CA ILE A 79 -2.35 14.22 4.57
C ILE A 79 -3.50 14.86 5.37
N ASP A 80 -4.42 15.54 4.67
CA ASP A 80 -5.66 16.01 5.29
C ASP A 80 -6.66 14.85 5.47
N LEU A 81 -6.68 14.26 6.67
CA LEU A 81 -7.58 13.17 7.02
C LEU A 81 -9.08 13.54 7.00
N LYS A 82 -9.41 14.84 6.99
CA LYS A 82 -10.80 15.31 6.88
C LYS A 82 -11.29 15.33 5.43
N ALA A 83 -10.39 15.43 4.46
CA ALA A 83 -10.71 15.36 3.03
C ALA A 83 -10.94 13.89 2.60
N ARG A 84 -12.06 13.29 3.02
CA ARG A 84 -12.36 11.86 2.83
C ARG A 84 -12.34 11.40 1.37
N ASP A 85 -12.71 12.27 0.44
CA ASP A 85 -12.65 11.97 -1.01
C ASP A 85 -11.28 12.27 -1.64
N GLY A 86 -10.33 12.80 -0.86
CA GLY A 86 -8.96 13.02 -1.27
C GLY A 86 -8.31 11.74 -1.76
N VAL A 87 -7.53 11.87 -2.84
CA VAL A 87 -6.89 10.75 -3.52
C VAL A 87 -5.37 10.86 -3.31
N LEU A 88 -4.77 9.76 -2.88
CA LEU A 88 -3.34 9.60 -2.67
C LEU A 88 -2.81 8.54 -3.64
N GLU A 89 -1.56 8.70 -4.05
CA GLU A 89 -0.83 7.72 -4.87
C GLU A 89 0.33 7.15 -4.06
N LEU A 90 0.31 5.85 -3.79
CA LEU A 90 1.32 5.17 -3.00
C LEU A 90 2.60 4.98 -3.82
N LEU A 91 3.72 5.50 -3.33
CA LEU A 91 5.02 5.39 -4.00
C LEU A 91 5.86 4.24 -3.46
N ALA A 92 5.83 4.03 -2.15
CA ALA A 92 6.62 2.99 -1.50
C ALA A 92 6.03 2.60 -0.15
N VAL A 93 6.26 1.34 0.24
CA VAL A 93 6.15 0.84 1.60
C VAL A 93 7.53 0.40 2.06
N ARG A 94 8.01 0.87 3.20
CA ARG A 94 9.33 0.52 3.77
C ARG A 94 9.22 0.15 5.23
N PHE A 95 10.13 -0.68 5.70
CA PHE A 95 10.28 -1.01 7.12
C PHE A 95 11.63 -0.49 7.62
N GLU A 96 11.59 0.27 8.70
CA GLU A 96 12.76 0.74 9.43
C GLU A 96 12.81 -0.03 10.76
N GLU A 97 13.76 -0.94 10.89
CA GLU A 97 13.93 -1.73 12.11
C GLU A 97 14.33 -0.83 13.29
N GLY A 98 13.66 -1.05 14.43
CA GLY A 98 13.97 -0.44 15.71
C GLY A 98 14.71 -1.43 16.63
N GLU A 99 14.14 -1.69 17.81
CA GLU A 99 14.59 -2.80 18.64
C GLU A 99 13.92 -4.09 18.14
N ALA A 100 14.67 -4.94 17.43
CA ALA A 100 14.14 -6.16 16.82
C ALA A 100 13.30 -6.99 17.83
N PRO A 101 12.08 -7.44 17.45
CA PRO A 101 11.53 -7.46 16.10
C PRO A 101 10.70 -6.20 15.72
N SER A 102 10.68 -5.18 16.59
CA SER A 102 9.86 -3.99 16.38
C SER A 102 10.45 -3.04 15.33
N GLY A 103 9.63 -2.13 14.85
CA GLY A 103 10.08 -1.08 13.95
C GLY A 103 8.95 -0.21 13.45
N GLN A 104 9.22 0.53 12.39
CA GLN A 104 8.27 1.45 11.78
C GLN A 104 8.02 1.08 10.32
N VAL A 105 6.75 0.95 9.96
CA VAL A 105 6.35 0.85 8.55
C VAL A 105 5.99 2.23 8.04
N LEU A 106 6.65 2.66 6.96
CA LEU A 106 6.42 3.93 6.28
C LEU A 106 5.72 3.69 4.95
N LEU A 107 4.52 4.25 4.80
CA LEU A 107 3.81 4.34 3.54
C LEU A 107 3.97 5.76 3.01
N THR A 108 4.72 5.92 1.93
CA THR A 108 5.03 7.21 1.32
C THR A 108 4.14 7.44 0.12
N PHE A 109 3.51 8.61 0.04
CA PHE A 109 2.61 8.98 -1.04
C PHE A 109 3.18 10.14 -1.87
N ALA A 110 2.79 10.20 -3.14
CA ALA A 110 3.09 11.32 -4.01
C ALA A 110 2.51 12.62 -3.42
N GLY A 111 3.22 13.73 -3.62
CA GLY A 111 2.89 15.02 -3.00
C GLY A 111 3.36 15.17 -1.55
N GLY A 112 4.18 14.23 -1.04
CA GLY A 112 4.89 14.36 0.25
C GLY A 112 4.12 13.84 1.47
N GLY A 113 2.92 13.29 1.29
CA GLY A 113 2.16 12.67 2.38
C GLY A 113 2.79 11.36 2.84
N THR A 114 2.75 11.08 4.14
CA THR A 114 3.28 9.84 4.72
C THR A 114 2.31 9.29 5.77
N VAL A 115 2.15 7.96 5.81
CA VAL A 115 1.59 7.26 6.98
C VAL A 115 2.67 6.41 7.62
N ARG A 116 2.91 6.63 8.91
CA ARG A 116 3.89 5.91 9.72
C ARG A 116 3.15 5.03 10.73
N LEU A 117 3.49 3.73 10.73
CA LEU A 117 2.93 2.74 11.63
C LEU A 117 4.04 2.27 12.57
N ASP A 118 3.83 2.41 13.87
CA ASP A 118 4.68 1.76 14.87
C ASP A 118 4.17 0.32 15.08
N VAL A 119 5.04 -0.67 14.89
CA VAL A 119 4.65 -2.09 14.94
C VAL A 119 5.52 -2.88 15.93
N GLU A 120 4.90 -3.81 16.65
CA GLU A 120 5.65 -4.77 17.48
C GLU A 120 6.48 -5.75 16.64
N CYS A 121 6.00 -6.08 15.44
CA CYS A 121 6.74 -6.83 14.43
C CYS A 121 6.15 -6.58 13.04
N LEU A 122 6.94 -6.82 12.00
CA LEU A 122 6.48 -6.70 10.62
C LEU A 122 5.54 -7.87 10.25
N GLU A 123 4.27 -7.56 10.04
CA GLU A 123 3.35 -8.45 9.34
C GLU A 123 2.43 -7.63 8.42
N ALA A 124 2.65 -7.74 7.11
CA ALA A 124 1.84 -7.09 6.09
C ALA A 124 1.17 -8.12 5.17
N ARG A 125 -0.09 -7.87 4.77
CA ARG A 125 -0.84 -8.76 3.88
C ARG A 125 -1.54 -7.99 2.78
N LEU A 126 -1.20 -8.32 1.54
CA LEU A 126 -1.84 -7.80 0.33
C LEU A 126 -2.77 -8.86 -0.27
N ARG A 127 -3.97 -8.46 -0.69
CA ARG A 127 -4.89 -9.33 -1.41
C ARG A 127 -5.69 -8.59 -2.47
N ASP A 128 -5.70 -9.12 -3.69
CA ASP A 128 -6.65 -8.73 -4.74
C ASP A 128 -8.08 -9.18 -4.37
N LEU A 129 -9.05 -8.31 -4.69
CA LEU A 129 -10.47 -8.46 -4.34
C LEU A 129 -11.36 -8.72 -5.57
N GLY A 130 -10.80 -9.30 -6.64
CA GLY A 130 -11.50 -9.71 -7.86
C GLY A 130 -11.89 -8.59 -8.85
N GLY A 131 -11.90 -7.33 -8.43
CA GLY A 131 -12.16 -6.20 -9.34
C GLY A 131 -10.96 -5.91 -10.25
N THR A 132 -11.11 -6.05 -11.57
CA THR A 132 -10.06 -5.76 -12.57
C THR A 132 -10.61 -4.89 -13.70
N TRP A 133 -9.88 -3.85 -14.09
CA TRP A 133 -10.24 -2.98 -15.22
C TRP A 133 -9.01 -2.43 -15.94
N ALA A 134 -9.20 -1.94 -17.17
CA ALA A 134 -8.14 -1.31 -17.94
C ALA A 134 -7.70 0.00 -17.27
N ALA A 135 -6.39 0.21 -17.14
CA ALA A 135 -5.86 1.47 -16.62
C ALA A 135 -6.04 2.61 -17.65
N LYS A 136 -6.26 3.83 -17.14
CA LYS A 136 -6.37 5.03 -17.99
C LYS A 136 -5.04 5.51 -18.55
N ALA A 137 -3.93 5.17 -17.89
CA ALA A 137 -2.56 5.40 -18.30
C ALA A 137 -1.66 4.45 -17.49
N GLN A 138 -0.49 4.12 -18.04
CA GLN A 138 0.59 3.54 -17.28
C GLN A 138 1.22 4.65 -16.42
N PRO A 139 1.49 4.41 -15.12
CA PRO A 139 2.24 5.35 -14.30
C PRO A 139 3.62 5.63 -14.91
N ASN A 140 4.06 6.89 -14.85
CA ASN A 140 5.39 7.29 -15.23
C ASN A 140 5.90 8.29 -14.19
N HIS A 141 7.00 7.94 -13.54
CA HIS A 141 7.71 8.82 -12.61
C HIS A 141 9.12 9.00 -13.17
N ASP A 142 9.52 10.24 -13.40
CA ASP A 142 10.90 10.52 -13.78
C ASP A 142 11.80 10.14 -12.59
N LEU A 143 12.86 9.39 -12.89
CA LEU A 143 13.92 9.13 -11.91
C LEU A 143 14.80 10.39 -11.89
N ASP A 144 14.50 11.31 -10.99
CA ASP A 144 15.41 12.42 -10.69
C ASP A 144 16.77 11.91 -10.17
#